data_AF-A0A482V9K2-F1
#
_entry.id   AF-A0A482V9K2-F1
#
_cell.length_a   1.000
_cell.length_b   1.000
_cell.length_c   1.000
_cell.angle_alpha   90.00
_cell.angle_beta   90.00
_cell.angle_gamma   90.00
#
_symmetry.space_group_name_H-M   'P 1'
#
loop_
_entity.id
_entity.type
_entity.pdbx_description
1 polymer ?
#
loop_
_entity_poly.entity_id
_entity_poly.type
_entity_poly.pdbx_seq_one_letter_code
_entity_poly.pdbx_strand_id
1 'polypeptide(L)' 'VYLWDEYIVADVRALRDMHIKVPEAVRVGDSVTLACNYDLESQALYTIKWYRYDSEFYRYVPKESPPSRVFIMPNLDVDE' A
#
# COMPACT_ATOMS: atom_id res chain seq x y z
N VAL A 1 -36.38 30.05 15.05
CA VAL A 1 -35.30 29.68 15.99
C VAL A 1 -34.37 28.73 15.23
N TYR A 2 -33.30 29.32 14.70
CA TYR A 2 -32.02 28.73 14.29
C TYR A 2 -31.99 27.32 13.65
N LEU A 3 -31.93 27.32 12.32
CA LEU A 3 -31.67 26.19 11.43
C LEU A 3 -30.15 25.89 11.38
N TRP A 4 -29.59 25.03 12.25
CA TRP A 4 -28.14 24.68 12.14
C TRP A 4 -27.70 23.27 12.61
N ASP A 5 -28.60 22.32 12.87
CA ASP A 5 -28.19 21.01 13.43
C ASP A 5 -27.86 19.93 12.37
N GLU A 6 -27.61 20.28 11.11
CA GLU A 6 -27.03 19.37 10.13
C GLU A 6 -25.62 19.82 9.74
N TYR A 7 -24.72 19.76 10.70
CA TYR A 7 -23.30 19.67 10.41
C TYR A 7 -23.06 18.30 9.76
N ILE A 8 -23.11 18.22 8.43
CA ILE A 8 -22.73 17.01 7.70
C ILE A 8 -21.27 16.71 8.04
N VAL A 9 -21.06 15.73 8.91
CA VAL A 9 -19.76 15.06 8.99
C VAL A 9 -19.60 14.40 7.62
N ALA A 10 -18.74 14.96 6.77
CA ALA A 10 -18.37 14.31 5.53
C ALA A 10 -17.82 12.92 5.88
N ASP A 11 -18.49 11.88 5.39
CA ASP A 11 -18.10 10.48 5.59
C ASP A 11 -16.67 10.29 5.09
N VAL A 12 -15.71 10.11 6.00
CA VAL A 12 -14.32 9.84 5.66
C VAL A 12 -14.19 8.34 5.43
N ARG A 13 -14.10 7.95 4.16
CA ARG A 13 -13.94 6.53 3.78
C ARG A 13 -12.47 6.16 3.66
N ALA A 14 -12.09 5.10 4.35
CA ALA A 14 -10.81 4.43 4.14
C ALA A 14 -10.90 3.44 2.96
N LEU A 15 -9.76 2.95 2.50
CA LEU A 15 -9.69 1.86 1.53
C LEU A 15 -10.38 0.61 2.10
N ARG A 16 -11.23 -0.04 1.30
CA ARG A 16 -12.04 -1.16 1.73
C ARG A 16 -11.25 -2.48 1.67
N ASP A 17 -11.55 -3.39 2.59
CA ASP A 17 -11.02 -4.76 2.66
C ASP A 17 -9.48 -4.84 2.57
N MET A 18 -8.80 -3.83 3.08
CA MET A 18 -7.34 -3.77 3.04
C MET A 18 -6.74 -4.77 4.05
N HIS A 19 -6.02 -5.77 3.55
CA HIS A 19 -5.34 -6.75 4.37
C HIS A 19 -3.96 -7.12 3.82
N ILE A 20 -2.98 -7.11 4.72
CA ILE A 20 -1.59 -7.44 4.44
C ILE A 20 -1.32 -8.89 4.82
N LYS A 21 -0.80 -9.68 3.89
CA LYS A 21 -0.35 -11.06 4.08
C LYS A 21 1.15 -11.10 3.93
N VAL A 22 1.85 -11.27 5.05
CA VAL A 22 3.30 -11.41 5.12
C VAL A 22 3.65 -12.54 6.08
N PRO A 23 4.67 -13.36 5.79
CA PRO A 23 5.17 -14.36 6.72
C PRO A 23 5.77 -13.69 7.96
N GLU A 24 5.61 -14.32 9.12
CA GLU A 24 6.16 -13.82 10.39
C GLU A 24 7.70 -13.83 10.39
N ALA A 25 8.28 -14.88 9.81
CA ALA A 25 9.72 -15.03 9.66
C ALA A 25 10.04 -15.85 8.41
N VAL A 26 11.21 -15.59 7.83
CA VAL A 26 11.71 -16.24 6.61
C VAL A 26 13.18 -16.58 6.81
N ARG A 27 13.66 -17.67 6.19
CA ARG A 27 15.08 -18.02 6.26
C ARG A 27 15.86 -17.13 5.30
N VAL A 28 17.11 -16.83 5.66
CA VAL A 28 18.01 -16.06 4.79
C VAL A 28 18.23 -16.81 3.49
N GLY A 29 18.02 -16.13 2.36
CA GLY A 29 18.16 -16.69 1.01
C GLY A 29 16.87 -17.27 0.43
N ASP A 30 15.79 -17.42 1.21
CA ASP A 30 14.49 -17.83 0.70
C ASP A 30 13.75 -16.64 0.08
N SER A 31 13.05 -16.87 -1.04
CA SER A 31 12.13 -15.90 -1.64
C SER A 31 10.77 -15.94 -0.96
N VAL A 32 10.15 -14.78 -0.77
CA VAL A 32 8.80 -14.66 -0.23
C VAL A 32 7.97 -13.63 -0.96
N THR A 33 6.65 -13.81 -0.93
CA THR A 33 5.69 -12.86 -1.50
C THR A 33 5.05 -12.03 -0.37
N LEU A 34 5.17 -10.71 -0.48
CA LEU A 34 4.41 -9.78 0.36
C LEU A 34 3.15 -9.38 -0.42
N ALA A 35 1.98 -9.73 0.09
CA ALA A 35 0.72 -9.43 -0.59
C ALA A 35 -0.10 -8.40 0.20
N CYS A 36 -0.63 -7.41 -0.51
CA CYS A 36 -1.62 -6.47 0.01
C CYS A 36 -2.87 -6.61 -0.85
N ASN A 37 -3.95 -7.11 -0.25
CA ASN A 37 -5.24 -7.21 -0.92
C ASN A 37 -6.09 -6.03 -0.46
N TYR A 38 -6.85 -5.45 -1.38
CA TYR A 38 -7.70 -4.30 -1.13
C TYR A 38 -8.79 -4.21 -2.20
N ASP A 39 -9.89 -3.55 -1.88
CA ASP A 39 -10.98 -3.25 -2.80
C ASP A 39 -10.96 -1.75 -3.13
N LEU A 40 -10.71 -1.44 -4.41
CA LEU A 40 -10.73 -0.06 -4.93
C LEU A 40 -12.14 0.43 -5.22
N GLU A 41 -13.14 -0.45 -5.16
CA GLU A 41 -14.50 -0.20 -5.59
C GLU A 41 -14.52 0.35 -7.02
N SER A 42 -14.89 1.63 -7.22
CA SER A 42 -14.89 2.30 -8.52
C SER A 42 -13.76 3.31 -8.72
N GLN A 43 -12.76 3.31 -7.82
CA GLN A 43 -11.67 4.28 -7.81
C GLN A 43 -10.39 3.73 -8.46
N ALA A 44 -9.52 4.64 -8.89
CA ALA A 44 -8.20 4.28 -9.39
C ALA A 44 -7.19 4.16 -8.24
N LEU A 45 -6.31 3.16 -8.33
CA LEU A 45 -5.17 3.05 -7.42
C LEU A 45 -4.24 4.25 -7.62
N TYR A 46 -3.89 4.91 -6.51
CA TYR A 46 -2.93 6.02 -6.53
C TYR A 46 -1.48 5.52 -6.45
N THR A 47 -1.14 4.75 -5.42
CA THR A 47 0.20 4.17 -5.23
C THR A 47 0.17 3.00 -4.26
N ILE A 48 1.08 2.05 -4.44
CA ILE A 48 1.46 1.05 -3.42
C ILE A 48 2.91 1.31 -3.07
N LYS A 49 3.24 1.28 -1.77
CA LYS A 49 4.60 1.41 -1.28
C LYS A 49 4.86 0.38 -0.21
N TRP A 50 6.00 -0.28 -0.27
CA TRP A 50 6.49 -1.14 0.79
C TRP A 50 7.68 -0.51 1.49
N TYR A 51 7.59 -0.53 2.81
CA TYR A 51 8.62 -0.03 3.71
C TYR A 51 9.10 -1.16 4.60
N ARG A 52 10.41 -1.18 4.84
CA ARG A 52 11.02 -1.94 5.93
C ARG A 52 11.60 -0.90 6.89
N TYR A 53 11.08 -0.88 8.11
CA TYR A 53 11.33 0.21 9.06
C TYR A 53 10.92 1.57 8.47
N ASP A 54 11.87 2.48 8.28
CA ASP A 54 11.70 3.83 7.74
C ASP A 54 12.08 3.94 6.25
N SER A 55 12.53 2.84 5.64
CA SER A 55 13.13 2.83 4.31
C SER A 55 12.23 2.16 3.29
N GLU A 56 11.92 2.89 2.22
CA GLU A 56 11.14 2.37 1.08
C GLU A 56 12.00 1.42 0.25
N PHE A 57 11.50 0.24 -0.06
CA PHE A 57 12.20 -0.73 -0.92
C PHE A 57 11.46 -1.06 -2.23
N TYR A 58 10.15 -0.79 -2.28
CA TYR A 58 9.35 -0.99 -3.50
C TYR A 58 8.25 0.06 -3.60
N ARG A 59 7.98 0.51 -4.83
CA ARG A 59 6.86 1.39 -5.18
C ARG A 59 6.20 0.95 -6.47
N TYR A 60 4.87 1.02 -6.49
CA TYR A 60 4.07 0.94 -7.70
C TYR A 60 3.17 2.18 -7.82
N VAL A 61 3.24 2.87 -8.97
CA VAL A 61 2.41 4.02 -9.34
C VAL A 61 1.88 3.76 -10.76
N PRO A 62 0.60 3.38 -10.93
CA PRO A 62 0.03 3.01 -12.24
C PRO A 62 0.19 4.06 -13.34
N LYS A 63 0.32 5.33 -12.95
CA LYS A 63 0.41 6.47 -13.87
C LYS A 63 1.84 6.81 -14.31
N GLU A 64 2.86 6.17 -13.73
CA GLU A 64 4.26 6.39 -14.08
C GLU A 64 4.74 5.41 -15.16
N SER A 65 5.86 5.75 -15.82
CA SER A 65 6.57 4.89 -16.77
C SER A 65 8.06 4.89 -16.41
N PRO A 66 8.63 3.78 -15.91
CA PRO A 66 7.95 2.52 -15.58
C PRO A 66 7.00 2.66 -14.38
N PRO A 67 5.97 1.79 -14.26
CA PRO A 67 4.98 1.88 -13.19
C PRO A 67 5.49 1.34 -11.85
N SER A 68 6.53 0.50 -11.84
CA SER A 68 7.19 -0.02 -10.64
C SER A 68 8.59 0.58 -10.48
N ARG A 69 9.05 0.66 -9.24
CA ARG A 69 10.41 1.03 -8.88
C ARG A 69 10.86 0.26 -7.66
N VAL A 70 12.04 -0.37 -7.77
CA VAL A 70 12.75 -1.00 -6.66
C VAL A 70 13.79 -0.02 -6.12
N PHE A 71 13.90 0.08 -4.79
CA PHE A 71 14.94 0.85 -4.13
C PHE A 71 15.88 -0.12 -3.42
N ILE A 72 17.18 0.02 -3.69
CA ILE A 72 18.21 -0.87 -3.15
C ILE A 72 18.25 -0.75 -1.63
N MET A 73 18.16 -1.89 -0.95
CA MET A 73 18.24 -1.99 0.49
C MET A 73 19.24 -3.10 0.88
N PRO A 74 20.09 -2.88 1.91
CA PRO A 74 21.01 -3.91 2.35
C PRO A 74 20.29 -5.20 2.77
N ASN A 75 20.77 -6.34 2.26
CA ASN A 75 20.27 -7.68 2.58
C ASN A 75 18.81 -7.95 2.17
N LEU A 76 18.29 -7.23 1.15
CA LEU A 76 16.99 -7.48 0.56
C LEU A 76 17.12 -7.38 -0.96
N ASP A 77 16.71 -8.43 -1.66
CA ASP A 77 16.56 -8.46 -3.10
C ASP A 77 15.07 -8.50 -3.45
N VAL A 78 14.66 -7.76 -4.47
CA VAL A 78 13.24 -7.57 -4.82
C VAL A 78 13.08 -7.82 -6.31
N ASP A 79 12.29 -8.84 -6.64
CA ASP A 79 11.91 -9.15 -8.01
C ASP A 79 11.08 -8.00 -8.62
N GLU A 80 11.32 -7.67 -9.90
CA GLU A 80 10.62 -6.59 -10.64
C GLU A 80 9.20 -6.96 -11.08
#